data_AF-A0A239QYJ7-F1
#
_entry.id   AF-A0A239QYJ7-F1
#
_cell.length_a   1.000
_cell.length_b   1.000
_cell.length_c   1.000
_cell.angle_alpha   90.00
_cell.angle_beta   90.00
_cell.angle_gamma   90.00
#
_symmetry.space_group_name_H-M   'P 1'
#
loop_
_entity.id
_entity.type
_entity.pdbx_description
1 polymer ?
#
loop_
_entity_poly.entity_id
_entity_poly.type
_entity_poly.pdbx_seq_one_letter_code
_entity_poly.pdbx_strand_id
1 'polypeptide(L)'
;MLAVVITFCGSSVQASDYTTSCPLTLEVPEMTPTLTYERADTYRPELKLEVKDHAPWAKENWTWMRTNPGVKPYKVMDDLTFVGVPVFLAGIIAKSEKSAFRQNTKDNKHTLLTDFKTGIDDYSQFFGPVMTTGLKIAGVEGRSDWGRYLASTAMSYAIMAGFVNGIKYTAKEMRPDGSTANSWPSGHTATAFVGATILHKEYGMTRSPWYSVAGYGVATATGVMRVLNNRHWISDVLSGAGIGIMSTELAYALSDVFFKGKGLLRGDISGEKSIIDHPSFFSISMGIGFGSSNVDFDMGDLSFTELDDEDKAFNLKFKATTAVAAEGAYFINKYIGFGGRLRVNSAPIKGWDGIEAYAWNDMIDTYANLLSQPDMQVIALGDEDGTRKPYLDDVTMTIKSDHLTEFAVDLGVYFNLPLSRRFALGSKLLIGRSIMQEIDLNATAKGGKWTYDLDDDYLATNIQYHGEYEREWDYFTVSGNNTMKYGTGISLTYAYKENFAWKLFFDYDFTRKTYTMEYNPAGYLASAFPDMKEVFEDDIFKASKSVKKNRHTFILGGSFTVSF
;
A
#
# COMPACT_ATOMS: atom_id res chain seq x y z
N MET A 1 -35.97 -21.78 -12.20
CA MET A 1 -36.87 -22.19 -11.11
C MET A 1 -38.07 -22.91 -11.71
N LEU A 2 -38.00 -24.24 -11.75
CA LEU A 2 -39.18 -25.11 -11.79
C LEU A 2 -39.26 -25.68 -10.36
N ALA A 3 -40.37 -25.44 -9.67
CA ALA A 3 -40.57 -25.89 -8.31
C ALA A 3 -40.82 -27.39 -8.29
N VAL A 4 -40.05 -28.13 -7.50
CA VAL A 4 -40.36 -29.53 -7.17
C VAL A 4 -41.06 -29.53 -5.81
N VAL A 5 -42.37 -29.77 -5.85
CA VAL A 5 -43.19 -30.05 -4.66
C VAL A 5 -43.07 -31.55 -4.40
N ILE A 6 -42.46 -31.92 -3.27
CA ILE A 6 -42.44 -33.31 -2.80
C ILE A 6 -43.57 -33.47 -1.79
N THR A 7 -44.62 -34.20 -2.19
CA THR A 7 -45.68 -34.63 -1.28
C THR A 7 -45.30 -35.98 -0.70
N PHE A 8 -45.05 -36.06 0.61
CA PHE A 8 -44.91 -37.33 1.32
C PHE A 8 -46.29 -37.90 1.62
N CYS A 9 -46.64 -39.00 0.95
CA CYS A 9 -47.78 -39.82 1.34
C CYS A 9 -47.26 -40.96 2.23
N GLY A 10 -47.44 -40.82 3.54
CA GLY A 10 -47.12 -41.88 4.51
C GLY A 10 -48.12 -43.02 4.40
N SER A 11 -47.65 -44.22 4.08
CA SER A 11 -48.39 -45.46 4.33
C SER A 11 -47.49 -46.40 5.13
N SER A 12 -47.89 -46.63 6.38
CA SER A 12 -47.35 -47.65 7.26
C SER A 12 -47.83 -49.02 6.77
N VAL A 13 -46.91 -49.96 6.53
CA VAL A 13 -47.26 -51.36 6.32
C VAL A 13 -46.50 -52.21 7.32
N GLN A 14 -47.30 -52.92 8.11
CA GLN A 14 -46.93 -53.85 9.16
C GLN A 14 -46.63 -55.20 8.49
N ALA A 15 -45.46 -55.78 8.76
CA ALA A 15 -45.04 -57.05 8.18
C ALA A 15 -45.59 -58.23 9.00
N SER A 16 -46.43 -59.07 8.39
CA SER A 16 -46.64 -60.46 8.84
C SER A 16 -47.12 -61.34 7.68
N ASP A 17 -46.50 -62.51 7.62
CA ASP A 17 -46.89 -63.74 6.89
C ASP A 17 -46.49 -63.89 5.41
N TYR A 18 -45.27 -64.39 5.25
CA TYR A 18 -44.77 -65.06 4.05
C TYR A 18 -45.17 -66.54 4.08
N THR A 19 -46.20 -66.93 3.34
CA THR A 19 -46.28 -68.27 2.72
C THR A 19 -47.24 -68.17 1.54
N THR A 20 -46.85 -68.70 0.39
CA THR A 20 -47.60 -68.72 -0.89
C THR A 20 -47.63 -67.43 -1.73
N SER A 21 -46.51 -67.10 -2.38
CA SER A 21 -46.54 -66.37 -3.66
C SER A 21 -45.25 -66.59 -4.44
N CYS A 22 -45.37 -66.73 -5.76
CA CYS A 22 -44.29 -66.98 -6.73
C CYS A 22 -43.09 -66.02 -6.56
N PRO A 23 -41.87 -66.41 -6.99
CA PRO A 23 -40.74 -65.50 -6.99
C PRO A 23 -41.11 -64.24 -7.77
N LEU A 24 -40.85 -63.07 -7.18
CA LEU A 24 -41.10 -61.77 -7.79
C LEU A 24 -40.30 -61.69 -9.10
N THR A 25 -40.99 -61.88 -10.23
CA THR A 25 -40.45 -61.56 -11.54
C THR A 25 -40.40 -60.05 -11.62
N LEU A 26 -39.19 -59.49 -11.56
CA LEU A 26 -38.94 -58.09 -11.83
C LEU A 26 -39.16 -57.88 -13.33
N GLU A 27 -40.38 -57.49 -13.71
CA GLU A 27 -40.62 -56.92 -15.03
C GLU A 27 -39.90 -55.57 -15.06
N VAL A 28 -38.69 -55.57 -15.60
CA VAL A 28 -38.01 -54.34 -15.98
C VAL A 28 -38.81 -53.79 -17.16
N PRO A 29 -39.46 -52.62 -17.04
CA PRO A 29 -40.13 -52.04 -18.19
C PRO A 29 -39.09 -51.85 -19.30
N GLU A 30 -39.44 -52.23 -20.53
CA GLU A 30 -38.65 -51.88 -21.71
C GLU A 30 -38.53 -50.35 -21.76
N MET A 31 -37.41 -49.83 -21.23
CA MET A 31 -37.00 -48.47 -21.48
C MET A 31 -36.53 -48.44 -22.92
N THR A 32 -37.42 -48.10 -23.84
CA THR A 32 -37.00 -47.59 -25.13
C THR A 32 -36.35 -46.24 -24.86
N PRO A 33 -35.03 -46.07 -25.07
CA PRO A 33 -34.40 -44.78 -24.93
C PRO A 33 -34.87 -43.93 -26.10
N THR A 34 -35.92 -43.14 -25.89
CA THR A 34 -36.16 -41.99 -26.73
C THR A 34 -35.11 -40.95 -26.38
N LEU A 35 -34.05 -40.90 -27.19
CA LEU A 35 -33.16 -39.75 -27.27
C LEU A 35 -33.98 -38.57 -27.80
N THR A 36 -34.69 -37.88 -26.91
CA THR A 36 -35.11 -36.52 -27.16
C THR A 36 -33.86 -35.66 -27.10
N TYR A 37 -33.26 -35.44 -28.27
CA TYR A 37 -32.43 -34.27 -28.47
C TYR A 37 -33.34 -33.05 -28.38
N GLU A 38 -33.53 -32.51 -27.18
CA GLU A 38 -33.62 -31.06 -27.10
C GLU A 38 -32.25 -30.55 -27.51
N ARG A 39 -32.16 -30.10 -28.76
CA ARG A 39 -31.06 -29.27 -29.21
C ARG A 39 -31.04 -28.09 -28.24
N ALA A 40 -30.17 -28.12 -27.24
CA ALA A 40 -29.72 -26.89 -26.61
C ALA A 40 -29.27 -26.01 -27.77
N ASP A 41 -29.91 -24.85 -27.94
CA ASP A 41 -29.57 -23.93 -29.01
C ASP A 41 -28.08 -23.61 -28.87
N THR A 42 -27.28 -24.35 -29.64
CA THR A 42 -25.90 -24.04 -29.88
C THR A 42 -25.94 -22.68 -30.54
N TYR A 43 -25.63 -21.64 -29.77
CA TYR A 43 -25.25 -20.34 -30.31
C TYR A 43 -23.89 -20.52 -31.02
N ARG A 44 -23.93 -21.17 -32.19
CA ARG A 44 -22.99 -20.95 -33.27
C ARG A 44 -23.61 -19.83 -34.11
N PRO A 45 -22.96 -18.68 -34.30
CA PRO A 45 -23.31 -17.87 -35.44
C PRO A 45 -22.78 -18.65 -36.65
N GLU A 46 -23.66 -19.44 -37.28
CA GLU A 46 -23.57 -19.55 -38.72
C GLU A 46 -23.57 -18.11 -39.22
N LEU A 47 -22.50 -17.75 -39.94
CA LEU A 47 -22.32 -16.45 -40.55
C LEU A 47 -23.34 -16.33 -41.71
N LYS A 48 -24.62 -16.24 -41.37
CA LYS A 48 -25.64 -15.72 -42.26
C LYS A 48 -25.40 -14.23 -42.29
N LEU A 49 -24.67 -13.79 -43.31
CA LEU A 49 -24.76 -12.43 -43.79
C LEU A 49 -26.22 -12.17 -44.14
N GLU A 50 -27.01 -11.71 -43.16
CA GLU A 50 -28.20 -10.94 -43.46
C GLU A 50 -27.73 -9.70 -44.19
N VAL A 51 -27.75 -9.75 -45.52
CA VAL A 51 -27.88 -8.54 -46.33
C VAL A 51 -29.25 -8.00 -45.95
N LYS A 52 -29.27 -7.04 -45.02
CA LYS A 52 -30.47 -6.28 -44.73
C LYS A 52 -30.89 -5.58 -46.01
N ASP A 53 -32.03 -5.98 -46.56
CA ASP A 53 -32.75 -5.16 -47.52
C ASP A 53 -32.98 -3.78 -46.89
N HIS A 54 -32.30 -2.78 -47.42
CA HIS A 54 -32.51 -1.40 -47.03
C HIS A 54 -33.91 -0.99 -47.49
N ALA A 55 -34.87 -0.99 -46.57
CA ALA A 55 -36.14 -0.30 -46.78
C ALA A 55 -35.85 1.19 -47.07
N PRO A 56 -36.32 1.78 -48.20
CA PRO A 56 -35.90 3.12 -48.67
C PRO A 56 -36.30 4.31 -47.79
N TRP A 57 -36.83 4.08 -46.58
CA TRP A 57 -37.40 5.11 -45.71
C TRP A 57 -37.04 4.95 -44.23
N ALA A 58 -36.11 4.05 -43.88
CA ALA A 58 -35.51 4.06 -42.55
C ALA A 58 -34.64 5.31 -42.41
N LYS A 59 -35.13 6.32 -41.68
CA LYS A 59 -34.36 7.53 -41.33
C LYS A 59 -33.00 7.09 -40.80
N GLU A 60 -31.96 7.32 -41.59
CA GLU A 60 -30.57 7.18 -41.15
C GLU A 60 -30.42 8.01 -39.88
N ASN A 61 -30.24 7.33 -38.75
CA ASN A 61 -29.79 8.01 -37.56
C ASN A 61 -28.37 8.48 -37.85
N TRP A 62 -28.23 9.75 -38.18
CA TRP A 62 -26.99 10.52 -38.33
C TRP A 62 -26.23 10.63 -37.00
N THR A 63 -26.00 9.50 -36.35
CA THR A 63 -25.04 9.35 -35.29
C THR A 63 -24.10 8.26 -35.73
N TRP A 64 -22.85 8.61 -36.00
CA TRP A 64 -21.72 7.73 -36.26
C TRP A 64 -21.47 6.69 -35.14
N MET A 65 -22.31 6.65 -34.10
CA MET A 65 -22.26 5.73 -32.98
C MET A 65 -23.35 4.66 -33.09
N ARG A 66 -22.94 3.40 -32.99
CA ARG A 66 -23.84 2.25 -32.93
C ARG A 66 -24.38 2.08 -31.50
N THR A 67 -25.69 1.83 -31.39
CA THR A 67 -26.34 1.51 -30.09
C THR A 67 -27.07 0.18 -30.23
N ASN A 68 -26.81 -0.76 -29.32
CA ASN A 68 -27.48 -2.05 -29.35
C ASN A 68 -28.90 -1.95 -28.77
N PRO A 69 -29.90 -2.58 -29.40
CA PRO A 69 -31.26 -2.59 -28.87
C PRO A 69 -31.32 -3.29 -27.51
N GLY A 70 -32.14 -2.78 -26.59
CA GLY A 70 -32.35 -3.36 -25.26
C GLY A 70 -31.36 -2.92 -24.19
N VAL A 71 -30.31 -2.16 -24.52
CA VAL A 71 -29.39 -1.59 -23.52
C VAL A 71 -30.03 -0.36 -22.88
N LYS A 72 -30.25 -0.41 -21.56
CA LYS A 72 -30.82 0.71 -20.80
C LYS A 72 -29.79 1.84 -20.68
N PRO A 73 -30.20 3.11 -20.85
CA PRO A 73 -29.34 4.25 -20.54
C PRO A 73 -28.96 4.27 -19.06
N TYR A 74 -27.71 4.61 -18.79
CA TYR A 74 -27.21 4.86 -17.44
C TYR A 74 -27.66 6.23 -16.94
N LYS A 75 -27.93 6.34 -15.65
CA LYS A 75 -28.10 7.60 -14.93
C LYS A 75 -26.74 8.09 -14.44
N VAL A 76 -26.60 9.40 -14.21
CA VAL A 76 -25.39 10.02 -13.63
C VAL A 76 -24.90 9.27 -12.39
N MET A 77 -25.82 8.93 -11.50
CA MET A 77 -25.48 8.26 -10.25
C MET A 77 -25.11 6.80 -10.43
N ASP A 78 -25.33 6.17 -11.59
CA ASP A 78 -24.94 4.77 -11.79
C ASP A 78 -23.41 4.66 -11.84
N ASP A 79 -22.75 5.62 -12.51
CA ASP A 79 -21.31 5.64 -12.72
C ASP A 79 -20.46 6.23 -11.60
N LEU A 80 -21.06 7.05 -10.72
CA LEU A 80 -20.39 7.66 -9.58
C LEU A 80 -20.43 6.68 -8.40
N THR A 81 -19.28 6.12 -8.04
CA THR A 81 -19.15 5.22 -6.89
C THR A 81 -18.48 5.92 -5.70
N PHE A 82 -17.84 7.07 -5.95
CA PHE A 82 -17.18 7.93 -4.95
C PHE A 82 -15.98 7.28 -4.25
N VAL A 83 -15.40 6.26 -4.87
CA VAL A 83 -14.31 5.45 -4.31
C VAL A 83 -13.01 6.19 -4.29
N GLY A 84 -12.78 7.02 -5.29
CA GLY A 84 -11.58 7.82 -5.33
C GLY A 84 -11.57 8.90 -4.25
N VAL A 85 -12.70 9.23 -3.61
CA VAL A 85 -12.77 10.23 -2.53
C VAL A 85 -12.01 9.76 -1.28
N PRO A 86 -12.34 8.62 -0.63
CA PRO A 86 -11.60 8.15 0.54
C PRO A 86 -10.13 7.86 0.21
N VAL A 87 -9.82 7.37 -1.01
CA VAL A 87 -8.44 7.12 -1.44
C VAL A 87 -7.66 8.44 -1.60
N PHE A 88 -8.30 9.47 -2.14
CA PHE A 88 -7.72 10.81 -2.25
C PHE A 88 -7.49 11.45 -0.88
N LEU A 89 -8.49 11.36 0.02
CA LEU A 89 -8.39 11.82 1.41
C LEU A 89 -7.30 11.07 2.17
N ALA A 90 -7.15 9.76 1.96
CA ALA A 90 -6.04 8.98 2.51
C ALA A 90 -4.68 9.53 2.05
N GLY A 91 -4.58 9.90 0.77
CA GLY A 91 -3.39 10.59 0.26
C GLY A 91 -3.15 11.95 0.91
N ILE A 92 -4.21 12.72 1.22
CA ILE A 92 -4.08 13.99 1.97
C ILE A 92 -3.61 13.75 3.41
N ILE A 93 -4.19 12.78 4.12
CA ILE A 93 -3.82 12.44 5.51
C ILE A 93 -2.37 11.94 5.54
N ALA A 94 -2.00 11.02 4.65
CA ALA A 94 -0.62 10.57 4.50
C ALA A 94 0.34 11.71 4.12
N LYS A 95 -0.15 12.73 3.38
CA LYS A 95 0.63 13.93 3.07
C LYS A 95 0.82 14.84 4.29
N SER A 96 -0.19 14.98 5.16
CA SER A 96 -0.03 15.72 6.42
C SER A 96 0.97 15.05 7.34
N GLU A 97 1.15 13.73 7.21
CA GLU A 97 2.14 12.93 7.91
C GLU A 97 3.41 12.73 7.07
N LYS A 98 3.73 13.60 6.10
CA LYS A 98 4.81 13.34 5.14
C LYS A 98 6.21 13.26 5.78
N SER A 99 6.47 13.88 6.93
CA SER A 99 7.74 13.69 7.66
C SER A 99 7.97 12.20 8.01
N ALA A 100 6.88 11.45 8.19
CA ALA A 100 6.87 10.03 8.54
C ALA A 100 7.54 9.09 7.56
N PHE A 101 7.58 9.48 6.30
CA PHE A 101 8.05 8.62 5.22
C PHE A 101 9.36 9.12 4.61
N ARG A 102 9.91 10.23 5.12
CA ARG A 102 11.18 10.83 4.71
C ARG A 102 12.36 10.12 5.36
N GLN A 103 13.47 10.06 4.63
CA GLN A 103 14.81 9.98 5.20
C GLN A 103 15.55 11.30 4.89
N ASN A 104 16.21 11.89 5.89
CA ASN A 104 17.05 13.09 5.73
C ASN A 104 18.54 12.72 5.81
N THR A 105 19.22 12.52 4.68
CA THR A 105 20.70 12.43 4.63
C THR A 105 21.28 13.76 4.10
N LYS A 106 22.51 14.20 4.44
CA LYS A 106 23.04 15.47 3.88
C LYS A 106 23.08 15.49 2.35
N ASP A 107 23.40 14.38 1.71
CA ASP A 107 23.57 14.31 0.25
C ASP A 107 22.25 14.18 -0.51
N ASN A 108 21.19 13.67 0.12
CA ASN A 108 19.84 13.56 -0.46
C ASN A 108 18.76 13.57 0.63
N LYS A 109 18.08 14.71 0.79
CA LYS A 109 17.16 15.00 1.91
C LYS A 109 15.79 14.34 1.82
N HIS A 110 15.57 13.42 0.88
CA HIS A 110 14.21 13.02 0.51
C HIS A 110 14.04 11.53 0.15
N THR A 111 15.05 10.67 0.09
CA THR A 111 14.93 9.34 -0.56
C THR A 111 14.11 8.33 0.24
N LEU A 112 13.46 7.38 -0.45
CA LEU A 112 12.92 6.16 0.15
C LEU A 112 13.98 5.04 0.07
N LEU A 113 13.89 4.08 1.00
CA LEU A 113 14.93 3.11 1.38
C LEU A 113 15.35 2.05 0.36
N THR A 114 14.95 2.15 -0.91
CA THR A 114 15.28 1.11 -1.87
C THR A 114 16.17 1.64 -2.99
N ASP A 115 17.28 0.94 -3.24
CA ASP A 115 18.09 1.08 -4.46
C ASP A 115 17.39 0.53 -5.71
N PHE A 116 16.12 0.14 -5.56
CA PHE A 116 15.29 -0.32 -6.65
C PHE A 116 15.12 0.81 -7.68
N LYS A 117 15.65 0.56 -8.88
CA LYS A 117 15.48 1.43 -10.04
C LYS A 117 15.00 0.59 -11.22
N THR A 118 13.80 0.87 -11.68
CA THR A 118 13.24 0.29 -12.89
C THR A 118 12.54 1.36 -13.72
N GLY A 119 12.42 1.14 -15.03
CA GLY A 119 11.60 1.96 -15.93
C GLY A 119 10.26 1.31 -16.30
N ILE A 120 9.95 0.12 -15.76
CA ILE A 120 8.72 -0.63 -16.09
C ILE A 120 7.46 0.21 -15.80
N ASP A 121 7.50 1.01 -14.73
CA ASP A 121 6.44 1.92 -14.31
C ASP A 121 6.11 3.02 -15.33
N ASP A 122 7.04 3.38 -16.22
CA ASP A 122 6.79 4.34 -17.30
C ASP A 122 5.88 3.75 -18.38
N TYR A 123 5.90 2.42 -18.54
CA TYR A 123 5.08 1.71 -19.51
C TYR A 123 3.80 1.11 -18.90
N SER A 124 3.88 0.55 -17.70
CA SER A 124 2.75 -0.14 -17.06
C SER A 124 1.56 0.78 -16.78
N GLN A 125 1.78 2.10 -16.66
CA GLN A 125 0.70 3.09 -16.53
C GLN A 125 -0.28 3.07 -17.72
N PHE A 126 0.17 2.65 -18.90
CA PHE A 126 -0.65 2.61 -20.11
C PHE A 126 -1.31 1.25 -20.35
N PHE A 127 -1.14 0.29 -19.42
CA PHE A 127 -1.76 -1.03 -19.55
C PHE A 127 -3.27 -0.97 -19.77
N GLY A 128 -4.00 -0.23 -18.91
CA GLY A 128 -5.45 -0.08 -18.99
C GLY A 128 -5.98 0.42 -20.35
N PRO A 129 -5.55 1.59 -20.86
CA PRO A 129 -6.01 2.08 -22.16
C PRO A 129 -5.55 1.23 -23.33
N VAL A 130 -4.32 0.67 -23.29
CA VAL A 130 -3.82 -0.24 -24.33
C VAL A 130 -4.67 -1.50 -24.39
N MET A 131 -4.95 -2.13 -23.25
CA MET A 131 -5.80 -3.31 -23.18
C MET A 131 -7.23 -3.01 -23.62
N THR A 132 -7.83 -1.91 -23.14
CA THR A 132 -9.20 -1.54 -23.50
C THR A 132 -9.35 -1.31 -25.00
N THR A 133 -8.41 -0.56 -25.59
CA THR A 133 -8.38 -0.27 -27.02
C THR A 133 -8.07 -1.53 -27.84
N GLY A 134 -7.10 -2.33 -27.41
CA GLY A 134 -6.72 -3.58 -28.06
C GLY A 134 -7.88 -4.58 -28.11
N LEU A 135 -8.60 -4.77 -27.01
CA LEU A 135 -9.81 -5.59 -26.95
C LEU A 135 -10.88 -5.07 -27.93
N LYS A 136 -11.04 -3.74 -28.02
CA LYS A 136 -12.02 -3.13 -28.91
C LYS A 136 -11.64 -3.29 -30.39
N ILE A 137 -10.36 -3.15 -30.73
CA ILE A 137 -9.82 -3.42 -32.08
C ILE A 137 -10.01 -4.90 -32.44
N ALA A 138 -9.79 -5.80 -31.48
CA ALA A 138 -10.00 -7.24 -31.63
C ALA A 138 -11.49 -7.63 -31.74
N GLY A 139 -12.42 -6.66 -31.75
CA GLY A 139 -13.86 -6.91 -31.90
C GLY A 139 -14.56 -7.35 -30.62
N VAL A 140 -13.89 -7.30 -29.46
CA VAL A 140 -14.55 -7.57 -28.18
C VAL A 140 -15.44 -6.37 -27.83
N GLU A 141 -16.76 -6.56 -27.91
CA GLU A 141 -17.71 -5.50 -27.59
C GLU A 141 -17.73 -5.18 -26.07
N GLY A 142 -17.20 -4.01 -25.69
CA GLY A 142 -17.34 -3.43 -24.35
C GLY A 142 -18.69 -2.71 -24.13
N ARG A 143 -18.74 -1.84 -23.12
CA ARG A 143 -19.91 -0.99 -22.79
C ARG A 143 -20.29 -0.06 -23.92
N SER A 144 -19.30 0.62 -24.50
CA SER A 144 -19.50 1.77 -25.37
C SER A 144 -19.09 1.45 -26.81
N ASP A 145 -19.70 2.11 -27.79
CA ASP A 145 -19.22 2.14 -29.17
C ASP A 145 -17.98 3.02 -29.31
N TRP A 146 -17.24 2.93 -30.43
CA TRP A 146 -15.99 3.67 -30.65
C TRP A 146 -16.08 5.15 -30.29
N GLY A 147 -17.17 5.80 -30.67
CA GLY A 147 -17.33 7.21 -30.41
C GLY A 147 -17.49 7.61 -28.97
N ARG A 148 -18.41 6.94 -28.30
CA ARG A 148 -18.62 7.17 -26.88
C ARG A 148 -17.40 6.76 -26.07
N TYR A 149 -16.78 5.63 -26.42
CA TYR A 149 -15.52 5.18 -25.81
C TYR A 149 -14.41 6.23 -25.91
N LEU A 150 -14.12 6.74 -27.11
CA LEU A 150 -13.07 7.73 -27.32
C LEU A 150 -13.38 9.04 -26.61
N ALA A 151 -14.64 9.50 -26.66
CA ALA A 151 -15.06 10.71 -25.96
C ALA A 151 -14.92 10.58 -24.44
N SER A 152 -15.42 9.48 -23.85
CA SER A 152 -15.30 9.21 -22.41
C SER A 152 -13.85 9.04 -21.98
N THR A 153 -13.04 8.36 -22.78
CA THR A 153 -11.59 8.17 -22.52
C THR A 153 -10.85 9.50 -22.54
N ALA A 154 -11.04 10.29 -23.61
CA ALA A 154 -10.40 11.61 -23.74
C ALA A 154 -10.81 12.54 -22.59
N MET A 155 -12.10 12.55 -22.23
CA MET A 155 -12.61 13.34 -21.10
C MET A 155 -12.01 12.87 -19.77
N SER A 156 -11.86 11.55 -19.55
CA SER A 156 -11.25 11.00 -18.34
C SER A 156 -9.82 11.49 -18.16
N TYR A 157 -9.00 11.39 -19.20
CA TYR A 157 -7.62 11.88 -19.18
C TYR A 157 -7.53 13.40 -19.10
N ALA A 158 -8.42 14.15 -19.75
CA ALA A 158 -8.44 15.61 -19.68
C ALA A 158 -8.78 16.10 -18.27
N ILE A 159 -9.80 15.51 -17.62
CA ILE A 159 -10.16 15.83 -16.23
C ILE A 159 -9.00 15.47 -15.30
N MET A 160 -8.43 14.28 -15.43
CA MET A 160 -7.29 13.85 -14.61
C MET A 160 -6.09 14.79 -14.79
N ALA A 161 -5.74 15.13 -16.04
CA ALA A 161 -4.64 16.05 -16.33
C ALA A 161 -4.90 17.44 -15.73
N GLY A 162 -6.14 17.95 -15.80
CA GLY A 162 -6.54 19.20 -15.17
C GLY A 162 -6.31 19.18 -13.65
N PHE A 163 -6.82 18.16 -12.96
CA PHE A 163 -6.64 18.01 -11.51
C PHE A 163 -5.18 17.80 -11.10
N VAL A 164 -4.50 16.83 -11.72
CA VAL A 164 -3.12 16.49 -11.38
C VAL A 164 -2.18 17.67 -11.64
N ASN A 165 -2.25 18.30 -12.82
CA ASN A 165 -1.37 19.43 -13.13
C ASN A 165 -1.74 20.66 -12.30
N GLY A 166 -3.04 20.95 -12.15
CA GLY A 166 -3.51 22.05 -11.30
C GLY A 166 -2.97 21.95 -9.87
N ILE A 167 -2.99 20.75 -9.29
CA ILE A 167 -2.46 20.51 -7.95
C ILE A 167 -0.91 20.51 -7.95
N LYS A 168 -0.26 19.81 -8.88
CA LYS A 168 1.22 19.73 -8.92
C LYS A 168 1.88 21.10 -8.98
N TYR A 169 1.36 21.98 -9.84
CA TYR A 169 1.94 23.31 -10.05
C TYR A 169 1.55 24.33 -8.98
N THR A 170 0.57 24.01 -8.12
CA THR A 170 0.20 24.84 -6.96
C THR A 170 0.87 24.36 -5.67
N ALA A 171 0.85 23.07 -5.38
CA ALA A 171 1.44 22.48 -4.17
C ALA A 171 2.97 22.46 -4.18
N LYS A 172 3.60 22.41 -5.38
CA LYS A 172 5.05 22.41 -5.60
C LYS A 172 5.83 21.47 -4.68
N GLU A 173 5.29 20.26 -4.51
CA GLU A 173 5.82 19.31 -3.54
C GLU A 173 7.15 18.70 -4.01
N MET A 174 8.15 18.66 -3.14
CA MET A 174 9.46 18.07 -3.45
C MET A 174 9.40 16.54 -3.54
N ARG A 175 9.99 15.98 -4.60
CA ARG A 175 10.09 14.53 -4.80
C ARG A 175 11.03 13.85 -3.81
N PRO A 176 10.87 12.53 -3.58
CA PRO A 176 11.77 11.77 -2.74
C PRO A 176 13.23 11.76 -3.25
N ASP A 177 13.46 11.75 -4.55
CA ASP A 177 14.82 11.83 -5.10
C ASP A 177 15.42 13.24 -5.13
N GLY A 178 14.73 14.26 -4.59
CA GLY A 178 15.17 15.66 -4.67
C GLY A 178 15.19 16.25 -6.08
N SER A 179 14.69 15.54 -7.11
CA SER A 179 14.89 15.96 -8.49
C SER A 179 14.07 17.20 -8.88
N THR A 180 12.79 17.25 -8.49
CA THR A 180 11.85 18.30 -8.93
C THR A 180 10.71 18.55 -7.95
N ALA A 181 10.27 19.81 -7.82
CA ALA A 181 9.19 20.26 -6.94
C ALA A 181 7.79 20.09 -7.58
N ASN A 182 7.47 18.88 -8.04
CA ASN A 182 6.18 18.55 -8.67
C ASN A 182 5.70 17.13 -8.32
N SER A 183 5.94 16.67 -7.09
CA SER A 183 5.69 15.30 -6.64
C SER A 183 4.19 14.99 -6.52
N TRP A 184 3.45 15.81 -5.77
CA TRP A 184 2.07 15.52 -5.39
C TRP A 184 1.03 16.16 -6.33
N PRO A 185 0.00 15.42 -6.77
CA PRO A 185 -0.20 13.96 -6.70
C PRO A 185 0.60 13.22 -7.79
N SER A 186 0.73 11.90 -7.72
CA SER A 186 1.46 11.13 -8.74
C SER A 186 0.70 11.07 -10.07
N GLY A 187 1.30 11.61 -11.14
CA GLY A 187 0.71 11.59 -12.48
C GLY A 187 0.68 10.19 -13.10
N HIS A 188 1.78 9.44 -12.98
CA HIS A 188 1.87 8.05 -13.43
C HIS A 188 0.82 7.16 -12.79
N THR A 189 0.64 7.29 -11.48
CA THR A 189 -0.39 6.55 -10.75
C THR A 189 -1.79 6.99 -11.22
N ALA A 190 -2.04 8.29 -11.35
CA ALA A 190 -3.32 8.80 -11.82
C ALA A 190 -3.67 8.28 -13.23
N THR A 191 -2.72 8.31 -14.18
CA THR A 191 -2.86 7.73 -15.52
C THR A 191 -3.21 6.24 -15.46
N ALA A 192 -2.47 5.48 -14.64
CA ALA A 192 -2.71 4.05 -14.48
C ALA A 192 -4.11 3.75 -13.94
N PHE A 193 -4.57 4.51 -12.95
CA PHE A 193 -5.90 4.35 -12.35
C PHE A 193 -7.03 4.88 -13.25
N VAL A 194 -6.79 5.88 -14.11
CA VAL A 194 -7.72 6.22 -15.21
C VAL A 194 -7.88 5.02 -16.14
N GLY A 195 -6.76 4.49 -16.63
CA GLY A 195 -6.74 3.31 -17.50
C GLY A 195 -7.45 2.10 -16.91
N ALA A 196 -7.16 1.78 -15.64
CA ALA A 196 -7.79 0.68 -14.92
C ALA A 196 -9.31 0.89 -14.77
N THR A 197 -9.74 2.11 -14.46
CA THR A 197 -11.17 2.43 -14.30
C THR A 197 -11.91 2.41 -15.64
N ILE A 198 -11.27 2.82 -16.74
CA ILE A 198 -11.82 2.68 -18.09
C ILE A 198 -11.98 1.19 -18.44
N LEU A 199 -10.95 0.37 -18.22
CA LEU A 199 -11.01 -1.07 -18.46
C LEU A 199 -12.10 -1.74 -17.61
N HIS A 200 -12.23 -1.31 -16.35
CA HIS A 200 -13.29 -1.74 -15.44
C HIS A 200 -14.68 -1.37 -15.99
N LYS A 201 -14.90 -0.13 -16.42
CA LYS A 201 -16.21 0.30 -16.94
C LYS A 201 -16.57 -0.31 -18.29
N GLU A 202 -15.59 -0.48 -19.18
CA GLU A 202 -15.84 -1.03 -20.52
C GLU A 202 -15.99 -2.55 -20.53
N TYR A 203 -15.20 -3.28 -19.73
CA TYR A 203 -15.13 -4.75 -19.78
C TYR A 203 -15.28 -5.42 -18.41
N GLY A 204 -14.82 -4.78 -17.33
CA GLY A 204 -14.96 -5.29 -15.96
C GLY A 204 -16.41 -5.52 -15.56
N MET A 205 -17.25 -4.49 -15.73
CA MET A 205 -18.67 -4.54 -15.37
C MET A 205 -19.54 -5.23 -16.41
N THR A 206 -19.11 -5.25 -17.69
CA THR A 206 -19.92 -5.76 -18.79
C THR A 206 -19.57 -7.19 -19.22
N ARG A 207 -18.32 -7.64 -19.08
CA ARG A 207 -17.85 -8.95 -19.57
C ARG A 207 -17.37 -9.87 -18.47
N SER A 208 -16.39 -9.43 -17.71
CA SER A 208 -15.78 -10.24 -16.66
C SER A 208 -15.07 -9.35 -15.66
N PRO A 209 -15.31 -9.52 -14.35
CA PRO A 209 -14.62 -8.69 -13.38
C PRO A 209 -13.10 -8.88 -13.33
N TRP A 210 -12.57 -9.98 -13.90
CA TRP A 210 -11.13 -10.22 -14.05
C TRP A 210 -10.42 -9.11 -14.83
N TYR A 211 -11.11 -8.40 -15.74
CA TYR A 211 -10.57 -7.21 -16.38
C TYR A 211 -10.29 -6.09 -15.37
N SER A 212 -11.16 -5.93 -14.37
CA SER A 212 -10.97 -4.98 -13.26
C SER A 212 -9.80 -5.41 -12.38
N VAL A 213 -9.70 -6.70 -12.05
CA VAL A 213 -8.61 -7.25 -11.23
C VAL A 213 -7.27 -7.02 -11.92
N ALA A 214 -7.16 -7.34 -13.20
CA ALA A 214 -5.94 -7.10 -13.98
C ALA A 214 -5.62 -5.60 -14.07
N GLY A 215 -6.61 -4.77 -14.41
CA GLY A 215 -6.44 -3.33 -14.54
C GLY A 215 -5.96 -2.66 -13.25
N TYR A 216 -6.70 -2.84 -12.15
CA TYR A 216 -6.33 -2.26 -10.86
C TYR A 216 -5.08 -2.90 -10.27
N GLY A 217 -4.83 -4.20 -10.51
CA GLY A 217 -3.60 -4.86 -10.08
C GLY A 217 -2.35 -4.23 -10.71
N VAL A 218 -2.34 -4.02 -12.03
CA VAL A 218 -1.22 -3.36 -12.72
C VAL A 218 -1.11 -1.88 -12.33
N ALA A 219 -2.23 -1.19 -12.11
CA ALA A 219 -2.21 0.19 -11.64
C ALA A 219 -1.62 0.33 -10.22
N THR A 220 -1.98 -0.58 -9.30
CA THR A 220 -1.39 -0.67 -7.97
C THR A 220 0.11 -0.98 -8.06
N ALA A 221 0.51 -1.95 -8.88
CA ALA A 221 1.93 -2.26 -9.09
C ALA A 221 2.72 -1.04 -9.61
N THR A 222 2.13 -0.28 -10.54
CA THR A 222 2.70 0.99 -11.03
C THR A 222 2.91 1.97 -9.88
N GLY A 223 1.90 2.16 -9.03
CA GLY A 223 2.01 3.02 -7.85
C GLY A 223 3.09 2.57 -6.87
N VAL A 224 3.16 1.27 -6.57
CA VAL A 224 4.19 0.68 -5.70
C VAL A 224 5.58 0.91 -6.28
N MET A 225 5.79 0.62 -7.58
CA MET A 225 7.07 0.88 -8.23
C MET A 225 7.48 2.36 -8.17
N ARG A 226 6.54 3.31 -8.21
CA ARG A 226 6.85 4.74 -8.05
C ARG A 226 7.36 5.09 -6.65
N VAL A 227 6.85 4.41 -5.62
CA VAL A 227 7.36 4.52 -4.24
C VAL A 227 8.76 3.93 -4.18
N LEU A 228 8.94 2.69 -4.65
CA LEU A 228 10.23 2.00 -4.64
C LEU A 228 11.30 2.73 -5.48
N ASN A 229 10.94 3.34 -6.61
CA ASN A 229 11.87 4.11 -7.44
C ASN A 229 12.30 5.46 -6.82
N ASN A 230 11.84 5.81 -5.62
CA ASN A 230 12.03 7.11 -4.97
C ASN A 230 11.46 8.28 -5.79
N ARG A 231 10.46 8.03 -6.64
CA ARG A 231 9.86 9.07 -7.50
C ARG A 231 8.70 9.78 -6.83
N HIS A 232 7.97 9.08 -5.98
CA HIS A 232 6.77 9.59 -5.33
C HIS A 232 6.63 9.10 -3.91
N TRP A 233 6.08 9.95 -3.06
CA TRP A 233 5.66 9.58 -1.72
C TRP A 233 4.42 8.69 -1.79
N ILE A 234 4.19 7.86 -0.76
CA ILE A 234 2.96 7.05 -0.65
C ILE A 234 1.72 7.93 -0.76
N SER A 235 1.74 9.13 -0.14
CA SER A 235 0.69 10.14 -0.25
C SER A 235 0.38 10.55 -1.69
N ASP A 236 1.41 10.69 -2.53
CA ASP A 236 1.26 11.08 -3.93
C ASP A 236 0.59 9.98 -4.74
N VAL A 237 0.96 8.72 -4.47
CA VAL A 237 0.40 7.54 -5.12
C VAL A 237 -1.06 7.37 -4.73
N LEU A 238 -1.41 7.48 -3.44
CA LEU A 238 -2.80 7.42 -2.98
C LEU A 238 -3.65 8.55 -3.58
N SER A 239 -3.20 9.81 -3.50
CA SER A 239 -3.94 10.92 -4.11
C SER A 239 -4.07 10.76 -5.63
N GLY A 240 -3.02 10.28 -6.30
CA GLY A 240 -3.05 9.99 -7.74
C GLY A 240 -4.08 8.92 -8.10
N ALA A 241 -4.11 7.81 -7.36
CA ALA A 241 -5.08 6.74 -7.54
C ALA A 241 -6.53 7.25 -7.37
N GLY A 242 -6.77 8.03 -6.30
CA GLY A 242 -8.08 8.63 -6.05
C GLY A 242 -8.55 9.55 -7.17
N ILE A 243 -7.68 10.46 -7.65
CA ILE A 243 -7.97 11.36 -8.76
C ILE A 243 -8.26 10.57 -10.04
N GLY A 244 -7.48 9.53 -10.36
CA GLY A 244 -7.67 8.74 -11.57
C GLY A 244 -9.02 8.02 -11.63
N ILE A 245 -9.44 7.43 -10.49
CA ILE A 245 -10.76 6.81 -10.36
C ILE A 245 -11.86 7.87 -10.54
N MET A 246 -11.84 8.95 -9.74
CA MET A 246 -12.88 9.99 -9.80
C MET A 246 -12.99 10.65 -11.18
N SER A 247 -11.86 10.91 -11.84
CA SER A 247 -11.84 11.54 -13.17
C SER A 247 -12.57 10.68 -14.20
N THR A 248 -12.37 9.37 -14.14
CA THR A 248 -13.02 8.43 -15.05
C THR A 248 -14.50 8.28 -14.73
N GLU A 249 -14.86 8.18 -13.45
CA GLU A 249 -16.27 8.14 -13.03
C GLU A 249 -17.04 9.38 -13.47
N LEU A 250 -16.46 10.56 -13.25
CA LEU A 250 -17.04 11.82 -13.68
C LEU A 250 -17.17 11.89 -15.20
N ALA A 251 -16.14 11.50 -15.95
CA ALA A 251 -16.17 11.52 -17.41
C ALA A 251 -17.24 10.59 -18.00
N TYR A 252 -17.40 9.39 -17.43
CA TYR A 252 -18.44 8.45 -17.86
C TYR A 252 -19.85 8.95 -17.49
N ALA A 253 -20.03 9.47 -16.28
CA ALA A 253 -21.29 10.07 -15.86
C ALA A 253 -21.68 11.29 -16.74
N LEU A 254 -20.72 12.14 -17.10
CA LEU A 254 -20.93 13.24 -18.05
C LEU A 254 -21.24 12.73 -19.45
N SER A 255 -20.53 11.69 -19.90
CA SER A 255 -20.78 11.05 -21.19
C SER A 255 -22.20 10.47 -21.26
N ASP A 256 -22.73 9.93 -20.17
CA ASP A 256 -24.11 9.46 -20.10
C ASP A 256 -25.12 10.59 -20.28
N VAL A 257 -24.85 11.76 -19.68
CA VAL A 257 -25.67 12.97 -19.86
C VAL A 257 -25.62 13.47 -21.30
N PHE A 258 -24.42 13.55 -21.89
CA PHE A 258 -24.23 14.07 -23.24
C PHE A 258 -24.79 13.15 -24.31
N PHE A 259 -24.52 11.86 -24.22
CA PHE A 259 -24.93 10.89 -25.24
C PHE A 259 -26.33 10.33 -25.02
N LYS A 260 -26.94 10.52 -23.84
CA LYS A 260 -28.34 10.11 -23.52
C LYS A 260 -28.63 8.67 -23.94
N GLY A 261 -27.70 7.77 -23.65
CA GLY A 261 -27.78 6.34 -24.01
C GLY A 261 -27.34 5.97 -25.42
N LYS A 262 -27.02 6.94 -26.29
CA LYS A 262 -26.44 6.67 -27.61
C LYS A 262 -25.01 6.14 -27.48
N GLY A 263 -24.61 5.24 -28.37
CA GLY A 263 -23.29 4.63 -28.34
C GLY A 263 -23.12 3.59 -27.23
N LEU A 264 -24.22 3.06 -26.68
CA LEU A 264 -24.20 1.95 -25.73
C LEU A 264 -24.34 0.62 -26.48
N LEU A 265 -23.35 -0.26 -26.34
CA LEU A 265 -23.36 -1.60 -26.92
C LEU A 265 -23.74 -2.66 -25.90
N ARG A 266 -23.40 -2.44 -24.63
CA ARG A 266 -23.62 -3.44 -23.59
C ARG A 266 -23.94 -2.81 -22.24
N GLY A 267 -24.92 -3.39 -21.54
CA GLY A 267 -25.19 -3.09 -20.13
C GLY A 267 -24.21 -3.85 -19.22
N ASP A 268 -24.21 -3.45 -17.95
CA ASP A 268 -23.54 -4.22 -16.91
C ASP A 268 -24.12 -5.63 -16.82
N ILE A 269 -23.31 -6.60 -16.42
CA ILE A 269 -23.74 -7.98 -16.23
C ILE A 269 -24.75 -7.98 -15.08
N SER A 270 -26.03 -8.03 -15.44
CA SER A 270 -27.11 -8.30 -14.50
C SER A 270 -27.10 -9.81 -14.21
N GLY A 271 -26.61 -10.19 -13.04
CA GLY A 271 -26.81 -11.52 -12.46
C GLY A 271 -26.99 -11.38 -10.96
N GLU A 272 -27.49 -12.41 -10.27
CA GLU A 272 -27.63 -12.45 -8.79
C GLU A 272 -26.27 -12.42 -8.05
N LYS A 273 -25.32 -11.57 -8.46
CA LYS A 273 -24.09 -11.30 -7.71
C LYS A 273 -24.36 -10.23 -6.67
N SER A 274 -25.24 -10.55 -5.73
CA SER A 274 -25.21 -9.86 -4.45
C SER A 274 -23.82 -10.06 -3.87
N ILE A 275 -23.08 -8.99 -3.55
CA ILE A 275 -21.80 -9.07 -2.81
C ILE A 275 -21.95 -9.85 -1.49
N ILE A 276 -23.18 -10.06 -1.04
CA ILE A 276 -23.51 -10.90 0.11
C ILE A 276 -23.42 -12.41 -0.24
N ASP A 277 -23.92 -12.81 -1.42
CA ASP A 277 -23.99 -14.21 -1.85
C ASP A 277 -22.79 -14.64 -2.70
N HIS A 278 -22.13 -13.70 -3.36
CA HIS A 278 -20.88 -13.89 -4.11
C HIS A 278 -19.83 -12.88 -3.63
N PRO A 279 -19.29 -13.07 -2.41
CA PRO A 279 -18.48 -12.08 -1.73
C PRO A 279 -17.03 -12.02 -2.22
N SER A 280 -16.68 -12.55 -3.39
CA SER A 280 -15.31 -12.35 -3.91
C SER A 280 -15.10 -10.87 -4.17
N PHE A 281 -13.97 -10.34 -3.71
CA PHE A 281 -13.78 -8.89 -3.71
C PHE A 281 -12.35 -8.44 -3.91
N PHE A 282 -12.23 -7.19 -4.34
CA PHE A 282 -11.03 -6.36 -4.20
C PHE A 282 -11.42 -5.09 -3.45
N SER A 283 -10.61 -4.65 -2.50
CA SER A 283 -10.92 -3.53 -1.63
C SER A 283 -9.69 -2.68 -1.33
N ILE A 284 -9.93 -1.39 -1.16
CA ILE A 284 -8.94 -0.43 -0.67
C ILE A 284 -9.47 0.10 0.66
N SER A 285 -8.59 0.14 1.66
CA SER A 285 -8.93 0.37 3.06
C SER A 285 -8.01 1.38 3.71
N MET A 286 -8.56 2.15 4.65
CA MET A 286 -7.80 3.02 5.53
C MET A 286 -8.35 2.89 6.95
N GLY A 287 -7.46 2.94 7.95
CA GLY A 287 -7.85 2.91 9.35
C GLY A 287 -6.82 3.56 10.25
N ILE A 288 -7.24 3.75 11.50
CA ILE A 288 -6.38 4.21 12.58
C ILE A 288 -6.09 3.00 13.47
N GLY A 289 -4.79 2.74 13.60
CA GLY A 289 -4.19 1.75 14.46
C GLY A 289 -3.93 2.27 15.87
N PHE A 290 -4.21 1.45 16.87
CA PHE A 290 -3.91 1.67 18.26
C PHE A 290 -3.36 0.37 18.87
N GLY A 291 -2.51 0.52 19.88
CA GLY A 291 -1.69 -0.57 20.37
C GLY A 291 -0.35 0.02 20.74
N SER A 292 -0.24 0.52 21.96
CA SER A 292 0.98 1.12 22.46
C SER A 292 2.12 0.11 22.36
N SER A 293 3.08 0.41 21.51
CA SER A 293 4.40 -0.19 21.61
C SER A 293 5.30 0.94 22.08
N ASN A 294 5.83 0.79 23.28
CA ASN A 294 7.05 1.49 23.63
C ASN A 294 8.19 0.56 23.24
N VAL A 295 9.37 1.04 22.93
CA VAL A 295 10.59 0.22 22.90
C VAL A 295 11.58 0.96 23.76
N ASP A 296 12.02 0.28 24.80
CA ASP A 296 12.84 0.86 25.83
C ASP A 296 14.21 0.21 25.68
N PHE A 297 15.18 1.00 25.24
CA PHE A 297 16.57 0.61 25.19
C PHE A 297 17.25 1.15 26.43
N ASP A 298 17.59 0.25 27.34
CA ASP A 298 18.40 0.58 28.51
C ASP A 298 19.86 0.74 28.07
N MET A 299 20.45 1.91 28.29
CA MET A 299 21.82 2.22 27.87
C MET A 299 22.83 2.08 29.00
N GLY A 300 22.42 1.58 30.17
CA GLY A 300 23.26 1.48 31.39
C GLY A 300 24.67 0.94 31.14
N ASP A 301 24.78 -0.15 30.38
CA ASP A 301 26.05 -0.83 30.10
C ASP A 301 26.76 -0.34 28.81
N LEU A 302 26.14 0.56 28.04
CA LEU A 302 26.59 0.98 26.70
C LEU A 302 26.96 2.48 26.62
N SER A 303 26.50 3.24 27.60
CA SER A 303 26.81 4.64 27.83
C SER A 303 28.24 4.77 28.37
N PHE A 304 29.06 5.60 27.74
CA PHE A 304 30.38 5.96 28.28
C PHE A 304 30.28 7.07 29.34
N THR A 305 29.08 7.35 29.86
CA THR A 305 28.73 8.48 30.74
C THR A 305 28.37 8.02 32.15
N GLU A 306 28.89 8.69 33.18
CA GLU A 306 28.48 8.50 34.60
C GLU A 306 27.18 9.28 34.92
N LEU A 307 26.17 9.21 34.05
CA LEU A 307 24.85 9.79 34.32
C LEU A 307 24.00 8.86 35.22
N ASP A 308 23.01 9.42 35.91
CA ASP A 308 22.04 8.67 36.72
C ASP A 308 21.26 7.67 35.86
N ASP A 309 20.97 6.48 36.40
CA ASP A 309 20.34 5.36 35.68
C ASP A 309 18.97 5.70 35.03
N GLU A 310 18.25 6.71 35.55
CA GLU A 310 16.97 7.16 34.98
C GLU A 310 17.12 7.92 33.64
N ASP A 311 18.29 8.53 33.39
CA ASP A 311 18.57 9.30 32.18
C ASP A 311 19.17 8.45 31.04
N LYS A 312 19.57 7.20 31.33
CA LYS A 312 20.15 6.26 30.36
C LYS A 312 19.12 5.44 29.57
N ALA A 313 17.81 5.66 29.78
CA ALA A 313 16.77 4.88 29.11
C ALA A 313 16.22 5.58 27.85
N PHE A 314 16.58 5.07 26.66
CA PHE A 314 16.02 5.49 25.38
C PHE A 314 14.62 4.88 25.20
N ASN A 315 13.60 5.64 25.62
CA ASN A 315 12.19 5.22 25.55
C ASN A 315 11.53 5.74 24.27
N LEU A 316 11.47 4.92 23.23
CA LEU A 316 10.73 5.23 22.00
C LEU A 316 9.26 4.90 22.18
N LYS A 317 8.39 5.92 22.21
CA LYS A 317 6.93 5.74 22.35
C LYS A 317 6.25 5.94 20.99
N PHE A 318 5.54 4.93 20.50
CA PHE A 318 4.78 5.04 19.24
C PHE A 318 3.35 5.55 19.50
N LYS A 319 2.90 6.53 18.70
CA LYS A 319 1.53 7.06 18.70
C LYS A 319 0.57 6.16 17.91
N ALA A 320 -0.69 6.58 17.83
CA ALA A 320 -1.68 5.99 16.93
C ALA A 320 -1.11 5.89 15.51
N THR A 321 -1.28 4.72 14.92
CA THR A 321 -0.72 4.37 13.61
C THR A 321 -1.73 4.71 12.52
N THR A 322 -1.31 5.29 11.41
CA THR A 322 -2.15 5.37 10.22
C THR A 322 -1.93 4.11 9.38
N ALA A 323 -3.00 3.42 9.01
CA ALA A 323 -2.94 2.17 8.24
C ALA A 323 -3.66 2.32 6.89
N VAL A 324 -2.98 1.96 5.81
CA VAL A 324 -3.56 1.88 4.47
C VAL A 324 -3.35 0.48 3.92
N ALA A 325 -4.38 -0.11 3.33
CA ALA A 325 -4.29 -1.47 2.80
C ALA A 325 -5.07 -1.69 1.52
N ALA A 326 -4.54 -2.55 0.65
CA ALA A 326 -5.25 -3.17 -0.46
C ALA A 326 -5.48 -4.65 -0.12
N GLU A 327 -6.71 -5.12 -0.23
CA GLU A 327 -7.11 -6.47 0.17
C GLU A 327 -8.02 -7.08 -0.88
N GLY A 328 -7.77 -8.34 -1.26
CA GLY A 328 -8.61 -9.06 -2.20
C GLY A 328 -8.77 -10.52 -1.81
N ALA A 329 -9.95 -11.08 -2.03
CA ALA A 329 -10.26 -12.46 -1.71
C ALA A 329 -11.19 -13.09 -2.76
N TYR A 330 -10.92 -14.33 -3.10
CA TYR A 330 -11.76 -15.17 -3.95
C TYR A 330 -12.53 -16.16 -3.09
N PHE A 331 -13.85 -16.14 -3.18
CA PHE A 331 -14.75 -17.00 -2.42
C PHE A 331 -15.21 -18.18 -3.27
N ILE A 332 -14.80 -19.38 -2.87
CA ILE A 332 -15.21 -20.65 -3.52
C ILE A 332 -16.71 -20.94 -3.28
N ASN A 333 -17.25 -20.39 -2.19
CA ASN A 333 -18.67 -20.37 -1.86
C ASN A 333 -18.97 -19.10 -1.05
N LYS A 334 -20.23 -18.82 -0.75
CA LYS A 334 -20.62 -17.59 -0.04
C LYS A 334 -20.07 -17.42 1.39
N TYR A 335 -19.44 -18.46 1.95
CA TYR A 335 -18.97 -18.48 3.34
C TYR A 335 -17.46 -18.44 3.47
N ILE A 336 -16.72 -19.05 2.55
CA ILE A 336 -15.27 -19.27 2.66
C ILE A 336 -14.57 -18.82 1.39
N GLY A 337 -13.51 -18.05 1.56
CA GLY A 337 -12.63 -17.60 0.50
C GLY A 337 -11.16 -17.57 0.89
N PHE A 338 -10.31 -17.37 -0.10
CA PHE A 338 -8.86 -17.26 0.04
C PHE A 338 -8.41 -15.96 -0.59
N GLY A 339 -7.48 -15.28 0.06
CA GLY A 339 -7.09 -13.95 -0.38
C GLY A 339 -5.78 -13.49 0.22
N GLY A 340 -5.51 -12.20 0.00
CA GLY A 340 -4.34 -11.54 0.52
C GLY A 340 -4.58 -10.07 0.79
N ARG A 341 -3.70 -9.51 1.62
CA ARG A 341 -3.70 -8.12 2.04
C ARG A 341 -2.29 -7.56 1.98
N LEU A 342 -2.15 -6.43 1.30
CA LEU A 342 -0.98 -5.56 1.37
C LEU A 342 -1.32 -4.40 2.30
N ARG A 343 -0.48 -4.15 3.31
CA ARG A 343 -0.71 -3.09 4.30
C ARG A 343 0.55 -2.27 4.52
N VAL A 344 0.36 -0.97 4.65
CA VAL A 344 1.38 -0.04 5.17
C VAL A 344 0.84 0.58 6.45
N ASN A 345 1.62 0.46 7.51
CA ASN A 345 1.38 1.07 8.81
C ASN A 345 2.43 2.18 9.01
N SER A 346 2.04 3.34 9.49
CA SER A 346 2.98 4.41 9.88
C SER A 346 2.64 4.92 11.27
N ALA A 347 3.58 4.87 12.19
CA ALA A 347 3.38 5.25 13.58
C ALA A 347 4.35 6.39 13.98
N PRO A 348 3.86 7.58 14.34
CA PRO A 348 4.71 8.66 14.82
C PRO A 348 5.46 8.28 16.10
N ILE A 349 6.72 8.69 16.21
CA ILE A 349 7.58 8.43 17.38
C ILE A 349 7.58 9.66 18.29
N LYS A 350 7.50 9.45 19.60
CA LYS A 350 7.77 10.45 20.64
C LYS A 350 8.98 10.02 21.45
N GLY A 351 9.86 10.96 21.78
CA GLY A 351 11.07 10.72 22.56
C GLY A 351 12.34 11.35 21.99
N TRP A 352 12.29 11.87 20.75
CA TRP A 352 13.43 12.46 20.05
C TRP A 352 14.14 13.59 20.82
N ASP A 353 13.38 14.45 21.50
CA ASP A 353 13.95 15.57 22.26
C ASP A 353 14.92 15.10 23.37
N GLY A 354 14.64 13.95 24.00
CA GLY A 354 15.52 13.36 25.01
C GLY A 354 16.79 12.76 24.42
N ILE A 355 16.68 12.21 23.20
CA ILE A 355 17.82 11.66 22.46
C ILE A 355 18.77 12.76 22.04
N GLU A 356 18.26 13.86 21.50
CA GLU A 356 19.07 15.00 21.06
C GLU A 356 19.78 15.68 22.25
N ALA A 357 19.09 15.83 23.39
CA ALA A 357 19.68 16.38 24.61
C ALA A 357 20.76 15.46 25.22
N TYR A 358 20.53 14.14 25.22
CA TYR A 358 21.51 13.15 25.66
C TYR A 358 22.74 13.13 24.75
N ALA A 359 22.53 13.26 23.44
CA ALA A 359 23.57 13.02 22.47
C ALA A 359 24.75 14.01 22.56
N TRP A 360 24.48 15.27 22.90
CA TRP A 360 25.53 16.27 23.11
C TRP A 360 26.42 15.92 24.30
N ASN A 361 25.82 15.62 25.44
CA ASN A 361 26.56 15.28 26.66
C ASN A 361 27.35 13.98 26.48
N ASP A 362 26.73 12.96 25.88
CA ASP A 362 27.40 11.68 25.67
C ASP A 362 28.59 11.78 24.72
N MET A 363 28.51 12.60 23.67
CA MET A 363 29.66 12.82 22.78
C MET A 363 30.83 13.51 23.51
N ILE A 364 30.53 14.51 24.35
CA ILE A 364 31.55 15.22 25.13
C ILE A 364 32.19 14.27 26.16
N ASP A 365 31.37 13.50 26.86
CA ASP A 365 31.83 12.64 27.94
C ASP A 365 32.52 11.38 27.44
N THR A 366 32.03 10.76 26.34
CA THR A 366 32.74 9.68 25.63
C THR A 366 34.15 10.14 25.25
N TYR A 367 34.26 11.38 24.77
CA TYR A 367 35.55 11.98 24.45
C TYR A 367 36.40 12.24 25.71
N ALA A 368 35.83 12.81 26.77
CA ALA A 368 36.54 13.04 28.03
C ALA A 368 37.06 11.73 28.66
N ASN A 369 36.28 10.65 28.60
CA ASN A 369 36.67 9.33 29.10
C ASN A 369 37.68 8.60 28.21
N LEU A 370 37.63 8.82 26.89
CA LEU A 370 38.69 8.35 26.01
C LEU A 370 40.03 9.01 26.34
N LEU A 371 40.03 10.30 26.69
CA LEU A 371 41.23 11.06 27.08
C LEU A 371 41.71 10.82 28.51
N SER A 372 40.90 10.17 29.36
CA SER A 372 41.31 9.80 30.71
C SER A 372 42.07 8.47 30.76
N GLN A 373 42.09 7.70 29.66
CA GLN A 373 42.88 6.48 29.55
C GLN A 373 44.38 6.81 29.51
N PRO A 374 45.25 6.05 30.24
CA PRO A 374 46.68 6.34 30.36
C PRO A 374 47.40 6.50 29.01
N ASP A 375 46.96 5.73 28.01
CA ASP A 375 47.55 5.65 26.67
C ASP A 375 47.08 6.79 25.73
N MET A 376 46.11 7.60 26.18
CA MET A 376 45.40 8.63 25.41
C MET A 376 45.40 10.01 26.12
N GLN A 377 46.20 10.16 27.19
CA GLN A 377 46.21 11.31 28.13
C GLN A 377 46.53 12.69 27.55
N VAL A 378 46.51 12.88 26.24
CA VAL A 378 47.22 14.01 25.62
C VAL A 378 46.40 14.86 24.66
N ILE A 379 45.09 14.89 24.83
CA ILE A 379 44.24 15.80 24.04
C ILE A 379 43.23 16.57 24.91
N ALA A 380 43.65 16.96 26.11
CA ALA A 380 42.93 17.95 26.92
C ALA A 380 43.69 19.27 26.92
N LEU A 381 43.64 20.03 25.81
CA LEU A 381 44.16 21.40 25.79
C LEU A 381 43.22 22.34 25.03
N GLY A 382 42.23 22.88 25.75
CA GLY A 382 41.83 24.26 25.55
C GLY A 382 42.43 25.07 26.70
N ASP A 383 43.29 26.03 26.40
CA ASP A 383 43.84 26.95 27.40
C ASP A 383 43.36 28.39 27.13
N GLU A 384 43.40 29.20 28.20
CA GLU A 384 42.65 30.44 28.46
C GLU A 384 42.78 31.61 27.45
N ASP A 385 43.60 31.50 26.41
CA ASP A 385 43.98 32.62 25.53
C ASP A 385 43.17 32.74 24.22
N GLY A 386 42.15 31.91 23.99
CA GLY A 386 41.21 32.07 22.86
C GLY A 386 41.80 31.91 21.44
N THR A 387 43.01 31.35 21.31
CA THR A 387 43.75 31.24 20.03
C THR A 387 43.73 29.85 19.38
N ARG A 388 43.29 28.79 20.09
CA ARG A 388 43.11 27.44 19.51
C ARG A 388 41.62 27.16 19.22
N LYS A 389 41.33 26.74 17.98
CA LYS A 389 39.98 26.32 17.57
C LYS A 389 39.57 25.03 18.30
N PRO A 390 38.34 24.89 18.81
CA PRO A 390 37.93 23.69 19.54
C PRO A 390 37.94 22.45 18.63
N TYR A 391 38.30 21.28 19.19
CA TYR A 391 38.27 19.99 18.49
C TYR A 391 36.85 19.60 18.04
N LEU A 392 35.84 20.11 18.76
CA LEU A 392 34.42 20.01 18.43
C LEU A 392 33.80 21.38 18.70
N ASP A 393 33.36 22.05 17.64
CA ASP A 393 32.80 23.41 17.66
C ASP A 393 31.27 23.38 17.63
N ASP A 394 30.71 22.50 16.79
CA ASP A 394 29.28 22.40 16.57
C ASP A 394 28.89 20.94 16.31
N VAL A 395 27.78 20.51 16.90
CA VAL A 395 27.14 19.24 16.59
C VAL A 395 25.68 19.51 16.28
N THR A 396 25.28 19.19 15.05
CA THR A 396 23.89 19.23 14.62
C THR A 396 23.35 17.81 14.50
N MET A 397 22.29 17.51 15.23
CA MET A 397 21.55 16.25 15.08
C MET A 397 20.45 16.42 14.03
N THR A 398 20.34 15.46 13.11
CA THR A 398 19.34 15.45 12.05
C THR A 398 18.57 14.14 12.09
N ILE A 399 17.32 14.20 12.53
CA ILE A 399 16.42 13.04 12.51
C ILE A 399 16.10 12.72 11.05
N LYS A 400 16.46 11.51 10.58
CA LYS A 400 16.14 11.10 9.20
C LYS A 400 14.66 10.81 9.07
N SER A 401 14.07 10.10 10.02
CA SER A 401 12.66 9.71 10.03
C SER A 401 12.06 9.81 11.44
N ASP A 402 10.95 10.51 11.58
CA ASP A 402 10.25 10.70 12.86
C ASP A 402 9.10 9.69 13.07
N HIS A 403 8.91 8.74 12.15
CA HIS A 403 7.89 7.70 12.24
C HIS A 403 8.44 6.31 11.95
N LEU A 404 7.78 5.33 12.56
CA LEU A 404 8.02 3.93 12.34
C LEU A 404 7.07 3.40 11.26
N THR A 405 7.59 3.17 10.05
CA THR A 405 6.83 2.61 8.93
C THR A 405 7.01 1.08 8.87
N GLU A 406 5.93 0.36 8.60
CA GLU A 406 5.90 -1.09 8.47
C GLU A 406 5.08 -1.50 7.24
N PHE A 407 5.69 -2.30 6.38
CA PHE A 407 5.07 -2.94 5.22
C PHE A 407 4.72 -4.38 5.57
N ALA A 408 3.50 -4.81 5.26
CA ALA A 408 3.07 -6.18 5.49
C ALA A 408 2.41 -6.77 4.24
N VAL A 409 2.78 -8.02 3.95
CA VAL A 409 2.15 -8.86 2.93
C VAL A 409 1.58 -10.08 3.63
N ASP A 410 0.26 -10.21 3.57
CA ASP A 410 -0.50 -11.23 4.27
C ASP A 410 -1.28 -12.09 3.26
N LEU A 411 -1.37 -13.39 3.52
CA LEU A 411 -2.22 -14.35 2.81
C LEU A 411 -3.09 -15.09 3.82
N GLY A 412 -4.29 -15.51 3.42
CA GLY A 412 -5.06 -16.37 4.29
C GLY A 412 -6.51 -16.60 3.88
N VAL A 413 -7.29 -17.01 4.86
CA VAL A 413 -8.69 -17.44 4.71
C VAL A 413 -9.62 -16.33 5.14
N TYR A 414 -10.66 -16.13 4.35
CA TYR A 414 -11.71 -15.14 4.55
C TYR A 414 -13.02 -15.86 4.79
N PHE A 415 -13.81 -15.33 5.70
CA PHE A 415 -15.13 -15.81 6.02
C PHE A 415 -16.16 -14.72 5.77
N ASN A 416 -17.35 -15.12 5.34
CA ASN A 416 -18.46 -14.22 5.10
C ASN A 416 -19.75 -14.85 5.63
N LEU A 417 -20.48 -14.10 6.45
CA LEU A 417 -21.76 -14.48 7.03
C LEU A 417 -22.83 -13.48 6.55
N PRO A 418 -23.63 -13.87 5.55
CA PRO A 418 -24.80 -13.10 5.11
C PRO A 418 -25.75 -12.84 6.27
N LEU A 419 -26.01 -11.58 6.61
CA LEU A 419 -27.01 -11.20 7.60
C LEU A 419 -28.34 -10.81 6.94
N SER A 420 -28.27 -10.14 5.79
CA SER A 420 -29.43 -9.71 5.01
C SER A 420 -29.02 -9.48 3.55
N ARG A 421 -29.97 -9.10 2.68
CA ARG A 421 -29.69 -8.73 1.28
C ARG A 421 -28.71 -7.56 1.12
N ARG A 422 -28.46 -6.78 2.18
CA ARG A 422 -27.54 -5.63 2.14
C ARG A 422 -26.42 -5.69 3.16
N PHE A 423 -26.43 -6.63 4.10
CA PHE A 423 -25.45 -6.67 5.18
C PHE A 423 -24.82 -8.05 5.30
N ALA A 424 -23.50 -8.09 5.50
CA ALA A 424 -22.76 -9.30 5.84
C ALA A 424 -21.71 -9.01 6.91
N LEU A 425 -21.45 -10.00 7.75
CA LEU A 425 -20.31 -10.01 8.66
C LEU A 425 -19.18 -10.82 8.04
N GLY A 426 -18.02 -10.20 7.91
CA GLY A 426 -16.79 -10.85 7.49
C GLY A 426 -15.88 -11.15 8.67
N SER A 427 -15.09 -12.20 8.56
CA SER A 427 -13.89 -12.37 9.37
C SER A 427 -12.74 -12.90 8.52
N LYS A 428 -11.52 -12.86 9.05
CA LYS A 428 -10.34 -13.34 8.32
C LYS A 428 -9.27 -13.86 9.26
N LEU A 429 -8.49 -14.82 8.77
CA LEU A 429 -7.29 -15.34 9.41
C LEU A 429 -6.14 -15.26 8.42
N LEU A 430 -5.13 -14.47 8.76
CA LEU A 430 -4.06 -14.08 7.87
C LEU A 430 -2.71 -14.44 8.49
N ILE A 431 -1.80 -14.91 7.65
CA ILE A 431 -0.40 -15.10 7.98
C ILE A 431 0.45 -14.41 6.90
N GLY A 432 1.50 -13.73 7.33
CA GLY A 432 2.26 -12.88 6.44
C GLY A 432 3.66 -12.59 6.92
N ARG A 433 4.32 -11.70 6.19
CA ARG A 433 5.59 -11.12 6.60
C ARG A 433 5.44 -9.63 6.81
N SER A 434 6.07 -9.14 7.88
CA SER A 434 6.21 -7.74 8.21
C SER A 434 7.66 -7.32 8.02
N ILE A 435 7.85 -6.27 7.23
CA ILE A 435 9.12 -5.62 6.93
C ILE A 435 9.02 -4.22 7.54
N MET A 436 9.97 -3.88 8.40
CA MET A 436 10.00 -2.60 9.10
C MET A 436 11.02 -1.68 8.43
N GLN A 437 10.68 -0.40 8.35
CA GLN A 437 11.63 0.64 8.01
C GLN A 437 12.53 0.93 9.21
N GLU A 438 13.82 1.07 8.93
CA GLU A 438 14.84 1.53 9.85
C GLU A 438 14.63 3.01 10.21
N ILE A 439 14.94 3.34 11.45
CA ILE A 439 14.87 4.70 12.00
C ILE A 439 16.31 5.16 12.20
N ASP A 440 16.72 6.22 11.50
CA ASP A 440 18.07 6.77 11.60
C ASP A 440 18.08 8.18 12.18
N LEU A 441 19.08 8.45 13.00
CA LEU A 441 19.46 9.76 13.49
C LEU A 441 20.91 10.02 13.10
N ASN A 442 21.11 11.07 12.31
CA ASN A 442 22.44 11.46 11.86
C ASN A 442 23.00 12.53 12.77
N ALA A 443 24.28 12.42 13.11
CA ALA A 443 25.03 13.50 13.70
C ALA A 443 25.90 14.16 12.64
N THR A 444 26.02 15.48 12.74
CA THR A 444 26.98 16.28 12.00
C THR A 444 27.87 16.98 13.00
N ALA A 445 29.16 16.67 13.00
CA ALA A 445 30.15 17.34 13.82
C ALA A 445 31.02 18.25 12.96
N LYS A 446 31.31 19.44 13.49
CA LYS A 446 32.31 20.37 12.96
C LYS A 446 33.32 20.68 14.04
N GLY A 447 34.57 20.83 13.66
CA GLY A 447 35.62 21.19 14.60
C GLY A 447 36.98 21.29 13.94
N GLY A 448 38.00 21.50 14.77
CA GLY A 448 39.39 21.53 14.32
C GLY A 448 39.94 20.13 14.05
N LYS A 449 40.71 19.99 12.98
CA LYS A 449 41.49 18.81 12.62
C LYS A 449 42.89 18.95 13.20
N TRP A 450 43.36 17.92 13.90
CA TRP A 450 44.63 17.98 14.62
C TRP A 450 45.46 16.71 14.39
N THR A 451 46.77 16.88 14.46
CA THR A 451 47.77 15.80 14.44
C THR A 451 48.70 15.98 15.63
N TYR A 452 49.38 14.90 16.01
CA TYR A 452 50.31 14.91 17.12
C TYR A 452 51.37 13.81 16.96
N ASP A 453 52.55 14.05 17.53
CA ASP A 453 53.61 13.06 17.64
C ASP A 453 53.57 12.47 19.05
N LEU A 454 53.68 11.16 19.22
CA LEU A 454 53.84 10.55 20.54
C LEU A 454 55.33 10.44 20.86
N ASP A 455 55.75 10.92 22.02
CA ASP A 455 57.09 10.67 22.56
C ASP A 455 57.17 9.27 23.19
N ASP A 456 58.37 8.83 23.57
CA ASP A 456 58.66 7.50 24.13
C ASP A 456 57.85 7.17 25.42
N ASP A 457 57.36 8.21 26.12
CA ASP A 457 56.49 8.11 27.30
C ASP A 457 54.98 8.17 26.96
N TYR A 458 54.61 8.02 25.68
CA TYR A 458 53.23 8.15 25.16
C TYR A 458 52.57 9.52 25.40
N LEU A 459 53.39 10.55 25.63
CA LEU A 459 52.93 11.93 25.71
C LEU A 459 52.92 12.55 24.31
N ALA A 460 51.79 13.11 23.90
CA ALA A 460 51.67 13.89 22.67
C ALA A 460 52.49 15.17 22.77
N THR A 461 53.43 15.26 21.86
CA THR A 461 54.25 16.43 21.58
C THR A 461 53.85 16.96 20.20
N ASN A 462 54.19 18.22 19.91
CA ASN A 462 54.02 18.80 18.57
C ASN A 462 52.57 18.78 18.02
N ILE A 463 51.59 19.23 18.84
CA ILE A 463 50.18 19.34 18.43
C ILE A 463 50.02 20.38 17.31
N GLN A 464 49.67 19.93 16.10
CA GLN A 464 49.51 20.79 14.92
C GLN A 464 48.07 20.84 14.45
N TYR A 465 47.61 22.06 14.14
CA TYR A 465 46.31 22.31 13.54
C TYR A 465 46.39 22.16 12.02
N HIS A 466 45.53 21.33 11.44
CA HIS A 466 45.51 21.00 10.01
C HIS A 466 44.25 21.48 9.27
N GLY A 467 43.47 22.38 9.88
CA GLY A 467 42.26 22.94 9.30
C GLY A 467 40.99 22.48 10.01
N GLU A 468 39.84 22.73 9.40
CA GLU A 468 38.54 22.34 9.96
C GLU A 468 38.07 21.03 9.32
N TYR A 469 37.32 20.22 10.08
CA TYR A 469 36.59 19.08 9.54
C TYR A 469 35.09 19.33 9.66
N GLU A 470 34.34 18.72 8.74
CA GLU A 470 32.90 18.52 8.86
C GLU A 470 32.63 17.06 8.52
N ARG A 471 32.05 16.32 9.46
CA ARG A 471 31.72 14.90 9.29
C ARG A 471 30.26 14.66 9.62
N GLU A 472 29.59 13.92 8.74
CA GLU A 472 28.28 13.33 9.03
C GLU A 472 28.46 11.82 9.19
N TRP A 473 27.73 11.24 10.14
CA TRP A 473 27.62 9.79 10.29
C TRP A 473 26.27 9.43 10.93
N ASP A 474 25.92 8.14 10.83
CA ASP A 474 24.75 7.59 11.50
C ASP A 474 25.09 7.42 12.99
N TYR A 475 24.54 8.29 13.83
CA TYR A 475 24.82 8.34 15.26
C TYR A 475 23.99 7.32 16.04
N PHE A 476 22.73 7.17 15.65
CA PHE A 476 21.80 6.26 16.28
C PHE A 476 20.88 5.68 15.21
N THR A 477 20.78 4.37 15.18
CA THR A 477 19.98 3.64 14.21
C THR A 477 19.16 2.57 14.91
N VAL A 478 17.87 2.48 14.61
CA VAL A 478 16.99 1.43 15.12
C VAL A 478 16.39 0.68 13.94
N SER A 479 16.83 -0.57 13.78
CA SER A 479 16.32 -1.49 12.78
C SER A 479 15.39 -2.52 13.42
N GLY A 480 14.46 -3.05 12.63
CA GLY A 480 13.55 -4.11 13.05
C GLY A 480 13.68 -5.31 12.13
N ASN A 481 13.83 -6.50 12.71
CA ASN A 481 13.92 -7.70 11.90
C ASN A 481 12.65 -7.96 11.06
N ASN A 482 12.85 -8.61 9.91
CA ASN A 482 11.77 -9.18 9.12
C ASN A 482 11.15 -10.33 9.92
N THR A 483 9.86 -10.22 10.24
CA THR A 483 9.20 -11.17 11.13
C THR A 483 7.91 -11.71 10.53
N MET A 484 7.52 -12.89 11.02
CA MET A 484 6.21 -13.45 10.71
C MET A 484 5.12 -12.62 11.39
N LYS A 485 4.06 -12.35 10.64
CA LYS A 485 2.90 -11.60 11.08
C LYS A 485 1.68 -12.51 11.10
N TYR A 486 0.88 -12.39 12.15
CA TYR A 486 -0.39 -13.08 12.30
C TYR A 486 -1.49 -12.03 12.40
N GLY A 487 -2.45 -12.07 11.50
CA GLY A 487 -3.54 -11.12 11.44
C GLY A 487 -4.89 -11.81 11.59
N THR A 488 -5.82 -11.16 12.27
CA THR A 488 -7.24 -11.51 12.24
C THR A 488 -8.07 -10.23 12.22
N GLY A 489 -9.35 -10.34 11.92
CA GLY A 489 -10.22 -9.17 11.95
C GLY A 489 -11.67 -9.54 11.72
N ILE A 490 -12.54 -8.60 12.08
CA ILE A 490 -13.97 -8.63 11.81
C ILE A 490 -14.34 -7.44 10.93
N SER A 491 -15.36 -7.61 10.09
CA SER A 491 -15.84 -6.52 9.25
C SER A 491 -17.35 -6.55 9.06
N LEU A 492 -17.98 -5.39 9.00
CA LEU A 492 -19.37 -5.23 8.61
C LEU A 492 -19.42 -4.65 7.19
N THR A 493 -19.96 -5.43 6.26
CA THR A 493 -20.14 -5.04 4.87
C THR A 493 -21.57 -4.56 4.63
N TYR A 494 -21.71 -3.40 4.01
CA TYR A 494 -22.95 -2.82 3.52
C TYR A 494 -22.93 -2.74 1.98
N ALA A 495 -23.75 -3.56 1.33
CA ALA A 495 -23.95 -3.55 -0.11
C ALA A 495 -24.68 -2.27 -0.53
N TYR A 496 -23.96 -1.38 -1.21
CA TYR A 496 -24.46 -0.09 -1.66
C TYR A 496 -25.12 -0.18 -3.04
N LYS A 497 -24.42 -0.82 -3.99
CA LYS A 497 -24.86 -1.15 -5.36
C LYS A 497 -24.49 -2.59 -5.70
N GLU A 498 -25.00 -3.15 -6.80
CA GLU A 498 -24.85 -4.58 -7.15
C GLU A 498 -23.41 -5.11 -6.96
N ASN A 499 -22.39 -4.37 -7.43
CA ASN A 499 -20.99 -4.79 -7.33
C ASN A 499 -20.15 -3.98 -6.32
N PHE A 500 -20.76 -3.13 -5.50
CA PHE A 500 -20.04 -2.19 -4.65
C PHE A 500 -20.54 -2.21 -3.20
N ALA A 501 -19.61 -2.26 -2.27
CA ALA A 501 -19.92 -2.19 -0.85
C ALA A 501 -18.98 -1.29 -0.07
N TRP A 502 -19.52 -0.74 1.00
CA TRP A 502 -18.75 -0.17 2.09
C TRP A 502 -18.50 -1.24 3.13
N LYS A 503 -17.28 -1.30 3.67
CA LYS A 503 -16.94 -2.26 4.71
C LYS A 503 -16.23 -1.53 5.84
N LEU A 504 -16.85 -1.54 7.02
CA LEU A 504 -16.21 -1.12 8.27
C LEU A 504 -15.45 -2.33 8.83
N PHE A 505 -14.21 -2.17 9.26
CA PHE A 505 -13.41 -3.28 9.76
C PHE A 505 -12.68 -2.94 11.05
N PHE A 506 -12.45 -3.98 11.85
CA PHE A 506 -11.61 -3.95 13.02
C PHE A 506 -10.63 -5.12 12.94
N ASP A 507 -9.37 -4.80 12.66
CA ASP A 507 -8.30 -5.78 12.46
C ASP A 507 -7.37 -5.81 13.68
N TYR A 508 -6.82 -6.98 13.98
CA TYR A 508 -5.78 -7.19 14.96
C TYR A 508 -4.59 -7.88 14.30
N ASP A 509 -3.43 -7.24 14.37
CA ASP A 509 -2.16 -7.72 13.84
C ASP A 509 -1.18 -7.96 15.00
N PHE A 510 -0.58 -9.15 15.01
CA PHE A 510 0.43 -9.57 15.98
C PHE A 510 1.75 -9.86 15.26
N THR A 511 2.84 -9.29 15.80
CA THR A 511 4.21 -9.59 15.36
C THR A 511 5.13 -9.73 16.57
N ARG A 512 6.16 -10.57 16.45
CA ARG A 512 7.24 -10.65 17.44
C ARG A 512 8.51 -10.12 16.78
N LYS A 513 8.90 -8.90 17.13
CA LYS A 513 10.02 -8.20 16.52
C LYS A 513 11.22 -8.17 17.46
N THR A 514 12.40 -8.28 16.87
CA THR A 514 13.64 -7.88 17.52
C THR A 514 14.01 -6.54 16.94
N TYR A 515 14.03 -5.53 17.81
CA TYR A 515 14.53 -4.21 17.50
C TYR A 515 16.01 -4.19 17.84
N THR A 516 16.86 -3.89 16.88
CA THR A 516 18.29 -3.70 17.11
C THR A 516 18.56 -2.22 17.04
N MET A 517 19.07 -1.69 18.13
CA MET A 517 19.60 -0.36 18.20
C MET A 517 21.11 -0.43 18.00
N GLU A 518 21.62 0.44 17.14
CA GLU A 518 23.04 0.69 16.93
C GLU A 518 23.35 2.13 17.32
N TYR A 519 24.46 2.32 18.00
CA TYR A 519 24.86 3.57 18.63
C TYR A 519 26.33 3.84 18.37
N ASN A 520 26.66 5.02 17.86
CA ASN A 520 28.02 5.40 17.49
C ASN A 520 28.31 6.86 17.87
N PRO A 521 28.68 7.15 19.13
CA PRO A 521 28.97 8.49 19.59
C PRO A 521 30.30 9.05 19.04
N ALA A 522 31.27 8.18 18.74
CA ALA A 522 32.62 8.57 18.34
C ALA A 522 32.83 8.69 16.83
N GLY A 523 31.77 8.59 16.03
CA GLY A 523 31.89 8.49 14.57
C GLY A 523 32.59 9.66 13.89
N TYR A 524 32.79 10.80 14.56
CA TYR A 524 33.56 11.95 14.07
C TYR A 524 35.07 11.88 14.35
N LEU A 525 35.52 11.09 15.33
CA LEU A 525 36.90 11.13 15.86
C LEU A 525 37.94 10.80 14.79
N ALA A 526 37.67 9.82 13.93
CA ALA A 526 38.54 9.48 12.80
C ALA A 526 38.76 10.65 11.81
N SER A 527 37.87 11.65 11.79
CA SER A 527 38.07 12.88 10.99
C SER A 527 38.73 14.00 11.76
N ALA A 528 38.52 14.06 13.07
CA ALA A 528 39.22 14.99 13.96
C ALA A 528 40.72 14.64 14.08
N PHE A 529 41.04 13.32 14.09
CA PHE A 529 42.38 12.76 14.32
C PHE A 529 42.72 11.67 13.27
N PRO A 530 43.18 12.06 12.08
CA PRO A 530 43.46 11.11 10.99
C PRO A 530 44.56 10.09 11.31
N ASP A 531 45.54 10.47 12.12
CA ASP A 531 46.68 9.61 12.45
C ASP A 531 46.27 8.44 13.35
N MET A 532 45.11 8.55 14.01
CA MET A 532 44.48 7.53 14.85
C MET A 532 43.25 6.91 14.21
N LYS A 533 43.09 7.09 12.90
CA LYS A 533 41.91 6.61 12.17
C LYS A 533 41.64 5.12 12.39
N GLU A 534 42.68 4.29 12.42
CA GLU A 534 42.53 2.84 12.66
C GLU A 534 42.01 2.52 14.06
N VAL A 535 42.34 3.34 15.07
CA VAL A 535 41.85 3.17 16.44
C VAL A 535 40.38 3.59 16.57
N PHE A 536 39.97 4.62 15.82
CA PHE A 536 38.62 5.18 15.90
C PHE A 536 37.61 4.56 14.92
N GLU A 537 38.08 3.88 13.87
CA GLU A 537 37.22 3.13 12.95
C GLU A 537 36.95 1.70 13.42
N ASP A 538 37.71 1.21 14.39
CA ASP A 538 37.47 -0.09 15.03
C ASP A 538 36.16 -0.07 15.83
N ASP A 539 35.51 -1.22 16.01
CA ASP A 539 34.17 -1.32 16.62
C ASP A 539 34.11 -0.97 18.13
N ILE A 540 35.21 -0.46 18.69
CA ILE A 540 35.39 -0.13 20.11
C ILE A 540 34.37 0.91 20.60
N PHE A 541 33.98 1.85 19.73
CA PHE A 541 33.02 2.90 20.07
C PHE A 541 31.61 2.66 19.54
N LYS A 542 31.36 1.52 18.89
CA LYS A 542 30.02 1.16 18.42
C LYS A 542 29.36 0.23 19.42
N ALA A 543 28.25 0.68 19.97
CA ALA A 543 27.41 -0.12 20.84
C ALA A 543 26.19 -0.64 20.07
N SER A 544 25.78 -1.87 20.33
CA SER A 544 24.51 -2.40 19.82
C SER A 544 23.72 -3.11 20.91
N LYS A 545 22.40 -2.90 20.92
CA LYS A 545 21.47 -3.57 21.84
C LYS A 545 20.25 -4.07 21.08
N SER A 546 19.94 -5.36 21.24
CA SER A 546 18.75 -5.94 20.66
C SER A 546 17.68 -6.22 21.72
N VAL A 547 16.48 -5.71 21.50
CA VAL A 547 15.31 -5.91 22.37
C VAL A 547 14.23 -6.65 21.61
N LYS A 548 13.79 -7.79 22.15
CA LYS A 548 12.69 -8.57 21.58
C LYS A 548 11.36 -8.14 22.18
N LYS A 549 10.42 -7.69 21.34
CA LYS A 549 9.10 -7.22 21.78
C LYS A 549 7.97 -7.84 20.99
N ASN A 550 6.89 -8.17 21.70
CA ASN A 550 5.62 -8.53 21.09
C ASN A 550 4.89 -7.23 20.75
N ARG A 551 4.51 -7.06 19.49
CA ARG A 551 3.76 -5.91 19.01
C ARG A 551 2.33 -6.34 18.68
N HIS A 552 1.41 -5.64 19.32
CA HIS A 552 -0.03 -5.81 19.18
C HIS A 552 -0.59 -4.55 18.53
N THR A 553 -1.27 -4.67 17.41
CA THR A 553 -1.80 -3.52 16.67
C THR A 553 -3.26 -3.77 16.29
N PHE A 554 -4.15 -2.96 16.83
CA PHE A 554 -5.58 -2.98 16.54
C PHE A 554 -5.90 -1.85 15.57
N ILE A 555 -6.58 -2.10 14.46
CA ILE A 555 -6.85 -1.08 13.43
C ILE A 555 -8.35 -1.02 13.19
N LEU A 556 -8.94 0.14 13.44
CA LEU A 556 -10.32 0.45 13.10
C LEU A 556 -10.34 1.28 11.80
N GLY A 557 -11.11 0.86 10.81
CA GLY A 557 -11.12 1.55 9.53
C GLY A 557 -12.32 1.29 8.64
N GLY A 558 -12.33 2.01 7.54
CA GLY A 558 -13.32 1.87 6.47
C GLY A 558 -12.65 1.43 5.18
N SER A 559 -13.37 0.68 4.38
CA SER A 559 -12.91 0.19 3.09
C SER A 559 -14.01 0.26 2.06
N PHE A 560 -13.59 0.52 0.83
CA PHE A 560 -14.46 0.37 -0.33
C PHE A 560 -14.15 -0.94 -1.02
N THR A 561 -15.19 -1.67 -1.40
CA THR A 561 -15.11 -3.04 -1.91
C THR A 561 -15.80 -3.15 -3.26
N VAL A 562 -15.12 -3.72 -4.25
CA VAL A 562 -15.66 -4.13 -5.54
C VAL A 562 -15.80 -5.65 -5.57
N SER A 563 -16.99 -6.15 -5.89
CA SER A 563 -17.30 -7.58 -5.96
C SER A 563 -17.02 -8.17 -7.34
N PHE A 564 -16.71 -9.48 -7.41
CA PHE A 564 -16.55 -10.20 -8.68
C PHE A 564 -17.04 -11.65 -8.73
#